data_AF-A0A0K2RK10-F1
#
_entry.id   AF-A0A0K2RK10-F1
#
_cell.length_a   1.000
_cell.length_b   1.000
_cell.length_c   1.000
_cell.angle_alpha   90.00
_cell.angle_beta   90.00
_cell.angle_gamma   90.00
#
_symmetry.space_group_name_H-M   'P 1'
#
loop_
_entity.id
_entity.type
_entity.pdbx_description
1 polymer ?
#
loop_
_entity_poly.entity_id
_entity_poly.type
_entity_poly.pdbx_seq_one_letter_code
_entity_poly.pdbx_strand_id
1 'polypeptide(L)'
;MRVLGDVDASPELDLDELDVEPGERWLLCSDGLNYVQGAVVEQVVRETKDLAECAELLIELTLANGAPDNVTVVLLEIVEETGDNLSTAAVDVVPEAQTPPKAADPAKSAPSKDSAHGSDAAARPKSPEPTAPRPAGSRRP
;
A
#
# COMPACT_ATOMS: atom_id res chain seq x y z
N MET A 1 -10.26 26.12 -3.00
CA MET A 1 -9.00 25.39 -3.18
C MET A 1 -8.00 26.37 -3.74
N ARG A 2 -6.85 26.58 -3.06
CA ARG A 2 -5.73 27.38 -3.57
C ARG A 2 -4.72 26.38 -4.14
N VAL A 3 -4.16 26.63 -5.33
CA VAL A 3 -3.20 25.73 -5.99
C VAL A 3 -2.07 26.55 -6.61
N LEU A 4 -0.88 25.95 -6.72
CA LEU A 4 0.28 26.57 -7.35
C LEU A 4 0.25 26.32 -8.87
N GLY A 5 0.68 27.30 -9.67
CA GLY A 5 0.93 27.12 -11.11
C GLY A 5 -0.10 27.71 -12.08
N ASP A 6 -1.16 28.35 -11.59
CA ASP A 6 -2.02 29.17 -12.44
C ASP A 6 -1.31 30.52 -12.72
N VAL A 7 -1.14 30.86 -14.00
CA VAL A 7 -0.10 31.80 -14.50
C VAL A 7 -0.33 33.25 -14.03
N ASP A 8 -1.53 33.55 -13.54
CA ASP A 8 -1.90 34.87 -13.00
C ASP A 8 -2.38 34.82 -11.53
N ALA A 9 -2.26 33.65 -10.87
CA ALA A 9 -2.61 33.51 -9.47
C ALA A 9 -1.38 33.74 -8.58
N SER A 10 -1.46 34.73 -7.70
CA SER A 10 -0.58 34.85 -6.52
C SER A 10 -1.35 34.37 -5.29
N PRO A 11 -1.41 33.05 -5.03
CA PRO A 11 -2.15 32.54 -3.88
C PRO A 11 -1.52 33.06 -2.59
N GLU A 12 -2.37 33.48 -1.65
CA GLU A 12 -1.92 33.74 -0.28
C GLU A 12 -1.48 32.42 0.35
N LEU A 13 -0.24 32.40 0.84
CA LEU A 13 0.34 31.28 1.56
C LEU A 13 0.01 31.42 3.05
N ASP A 14 -0.36 30.30 3.66
CA ASP A 14 -0.45 30.20 5.10
C ASP A 14 0.96 29.84 5.62
N LEU A 15 1.51 30.68 6.49
CA LEU A 15 2.84 30.53 7.05
C LEU A 15 2.70 30.50 8.57
N ASP A 16 3.17 29.41 9.17
CA ASP A 16 3.17 29.24 10.62
C ASP A 16 4.56 28.80 11.07
N GLU A 17 5.02 29.39 12.16
CA GLU A 17 6.20 28.97 12.91
C GLU A 17 5.72 28.24 14.18
N LEU A 18 6.20 27.03 14.39
CA LEU A 18 5.84 26.20 15.52
C LEU A 18 7.11 25.88 16.32
N ASP A 19 7.05 26.14 17.62
CA ASP A 19 8.10 25.72 18.55
C ASP A 19 8.14 24.18 18.63
N VAL A 20 9.33 23.61 18.79
CA VAL A 20 9.54 22.16 18.84
C VAL A 20 10.31 21.74 20.08
N GLU A 21 9.93 20.60 20.66
CA GLU A 21 10.67 19.96 21.74
C GLU A 21 11.33 18.64 21.27
N PRO A 22 12.53 18.29 21.78
CA PRO A 22 13.14 17.00 21.51
C PRO A 22 12.23 15.82 21.89
N GLY A 23 12.16 14.81 21.04
CA GLY A 23 11.26 13.67 21.16
C GLY A 23 9.89 13.87 20.49
N GLU A 24 9.60 15.06 19.96
CA GLU A 24 8.41 15.26 19.14
C GLU A 24 8.51 14.55 17.79
N ARG A 25 7.35 14.11 17.30
CA ARG A 25 7.20 13.47 16.00
C ARG A 25 6.18 14.19 15.16
N TRP A 26 6.58 14.50 13.95
CA TRP A 26 5.80 15.27 13.01
C TRP A 26 5.49 14.40 11.79
N LEU A 27 4.28 14.55 11.26
CA LEU A 27 3.81 13.83 10.08
C LEU A 27 3.25 14.85 9.10
N LEU A 28 3.84 14.89 7.91
CA LEU A 28 3.30 15.58 6.75
C LEU A 28 2.78 14.54 5.77
N CYS A 29 1.56 14.70 5.27
CA CYS A 29 0.96 13.74 4.36
C CYS A 29 0.17 14.42 3.24
N SER A 30 0.03 13.72 2.11
CA SER A 30 -0.99 14.05 1.12
C SER A 30 -2.38 13.64 1.62
N ASP A 31 -3.41 14.15 0.98
CA ASP A 31 -4.80 13.77 1.20
C ASP A 31 -5.10 12.28 0.95
N GLY A 32 -4.22 11.59 0.21
CA GLY A 32 -4.24 10.13 0.07
C GLY A 32 -4.22 9.36 1.40
N LEU A 33 -3.63 9.92 2.48
CA LEU A 33 -3.61 9.27 3.81
C LEU A 33 -4.98 9.30 4.52
N ASN A 34 -5.93 10.14 4.08
CA ASN A 34 -7.24 10.32 4.74
C ASN A 34 -8.13 9.06 4.73
N TYR A 35 -7.76 8.02 3.98
CA TYR A 35 -8.41 6.71 4.00
C TYR A 35 -8.08 5.90 5.26
N VAL A 36 -7.14 6.36 6.08
CA VAL A 36 -6.85 5.83 7.41
C VAL A 36 -7.39 6.81 8.45
N GLN A 37 -8.10 6.30 9.46
CA GLN A 37 -8.65 7.14 10.52
C GLN A 37 -7.52 7.77 11.34
N GLY A 38 -7.66 9.05 11.70
CA GLY A 38 -6.64 9.79 12.46
C GLY A 38 -6.21 9.10 13.76
N ALA A 39 -7.12 8.41 14.45
CA ALA A 39 -6.78 7.64 15.66
C ALA A 39 -5.82 6.46 15.37
N VAL A 40 -5.98 5.81 14.21
CA VAL A 40 -5.08 4.73 13.77
C VAL A 40 -3.73 5.31 13.35
N VAL A 41 -3.73 6.44 12.63
CA VAL A 41 -2.50 7.15 12.26
C VAL A 41 -1.72 7.54 13.53
N GLU A 42 -2.39 8.17 14.50
CA GLU A 42 -1.77 8.55 15.77
C GLU A 42 -1.19 7.34 16.51
N GLN A 43 -1.94 6.24 16.58
CA GLN A 43 -1.47 5.01 17.21
C GLN A 43 -0.19 4.49 16.54
N VAL A 44 -0.18 4.39 15.21
CA VAL A 44 0.98 3.90 14.44
C VAL A 44 2.20 4.80 14.67
N VAL A 45 2.04 6.12 14.61
CA VAL A 45 3.14 7.09 14.81
C VAL A 45 3.73 7.00 16.22
N ARG A 46 2.90 6.68 17.23
CA ARG A 46 3.35 6.55 18.62
C ARG A 46 3.98 5.20 18.94
N GLU A 47 3.46 4.11 18.36
CA GLU A 47 3.87 2.75 18.71
C GLU A 47 5.08 2.27 17.90
N THR A 48 5.24 2.73 16.65
CA THR A 48 6.34 2.31 15.78
C THR A 48 7.57 3.17 15.98
N LYS A 49 8.67 2.59 16.49
CA LYS A 49 9.88 3.36 16.82
C LYS A 49 10.66 3.82 15.59
N ASP A 50 10.82 2.94 14.61
CA ASP A 50 11.55 3.25 13.39
C ASP A 50 10.68 4.08 12.43
N LEU A 51 11.20 5.21 11.94
CA LEU A 51 10.44 6.13 11.09
C LEU A 51 10.15 5.54 9.71
N ALA A 52 11.06 4.73 9.15
CA ALA A 52 10.86 4.11 7.85
C ALA A 52 9.79 3.02 7.94
N GLU A 53 9.86 2.16 8.96
CA GLU A 53 8.82 1.17 9.24
C GLU A 53 7.45 1.84 9.49
N CYS A 54 7.44 2.97 10.20
CA CYS A 54 6.23 3.73 10.43
C CYS A 54 5.63 4.27 9.13
N ALA A 55 6.47 4.83 8.24
CA ALA A 55 6.04 5.33 6.94
C ALA A 55 5.47 4.20 6.06
N GLU A 56 6.17 3.07 5.99
CA GLU A 56 5.75 1.88 5.24
C GLU A 56 4.39 1.36 5.75
N LEU A 57 4.23 1.21 7.07
CA LEU A 57 2.98 0.73 7.66
C LEU A 57 1.79 1.67 7.36
N LEU A 58 2.00 2.99 7.42
CA LEU A 58 0.94 3.96 7.06
C LEU A 58 0.55 3.85 5.58
N ILE A 59 1.52 3.65 4.68
CA ILE A 59 1.26 3.43 3.26
C ILE A 59 0.49 2.13 3.06
N GLU A 60 0.91 1.03 3.69
CA GLU A 60 0.26 -0.27 3.58
C GLU A 60 -1.19 -0.23 4.06
N LEU A 61 -1.45 0.38 5.23
CA LEU A 61 -2.81 0.56 5.76
C LEU A 61 -3.69 1.38 4.81
N THR A 62 -3.12 2.43 4.21
CA THR A 62 -3.82 3.29 3.25
C THR A 62 -4.20 2.52 1.99
N LEU A 63 -3.27 1.76 1.42
CA LEU A 63 -3.50 0.94 0.24
C LEU A 63 -4.48 -0.22 0.53
N ALA A 64 -4.38 -0.84 1.71
CA ALA A 64 -5.30 -1.89 2.14
C ALA A 64 -6.75 -1.40 2.29
N ASN A 65 -6.93 -0.12 2.65
CA ASN A 65 -8.24 0.52 2.70
C ASN A 65 -8.76 0.96 1.32
N GLY A 66 -8.01 0.69 0.25
CA GLY A 66 -8.44 0.93 -1.14
C GLY A 66 -8.33 2.39 -1.57
N ALA A 67 -7.30 3.11 -1.09
CA ALA A 67 -7.04 4.48 -1.51
C ALA A 67 -6.96 4.57 -3.05
N PRO A 68 -7.78 5.41 -3.70
CA PRO A 68 -7.85 5.55 -5.14
C PRO A 68 -6.80 6.52 -5.69
N ASP A 69 -6.05 7.19 -4.81
CA ASP A 69 -5.12 8.27 -5.14
C ASP A 69 -3.71 7.98 -4.60
N ASN A 70 -2.73 8.76 -5.04
CA ASN A 70 -1.37 8.69 -4.56
C ASN A 70 -1.29 9.07 -3.07
N VAL A 71 -0.63 8.22 -2.29
CA VAL A 71 -0.29 8.49 -0.89
C VAL A 71 1.18 8.87 -0.78
N THR A 72 1.44 10.01 -0.16
CA THR A 72 2.78 10.48 0.20
C THR A 72 2.79 10.78 1.69
N VAL A 73 3.80 10.29 2.41
CA VAL A 73 4.00 10.56 3.84
C VAL A 73 5.46 10.94 4.08
N VAL A 74 5.67 11.90 4.98
CA VAL A 74 6.97 12.32 5.47
C VAL A 74 6.90 12.36 6.99
N LEU A 75 7.72 11.55 7.64
CA LEU A 75 7.86 11.57 9.09
C LEU A 75 9.20 12.17 9.49
N LEU A 76 9.18 12.96 10.55
CA LEU A 76 10.37 13.56 11.14
C LEU A 76 10.29 13.42 12.66
N GLU A 77 11.43 13.15 13.28
CA GLU A 77 11.59 13.15 14.73
C GLU A 77 12.56 14.26 15.11
N ILE A 78 12.14 15.09 16.08
CA ILE A 78 12.95 16.17 16.60
C ILE A 78 13.93 15.57 17.61
N VAL A 79 15.22 15.67 17.32
CA VAL A 79 16.29 15.15 18.17
C VAL A 79 17.04 16.29 18.85
N GLU A 80 17.72 16.00 19.95
CA GLU A 80 18.58 16.98 20.61
C GLU A 80 19.67 17.47 19.66
N GLU A 81 19.91 18.79 19.68
CA GLU A 81 20.98 19.40 18.92
C GLU A 81 22.33 18.80 19.35
N THR A 82 22.99 18.09 18.44
CA THR A 82 24.33 17.54 18.63
C THR A 82 25.26 18.17 17.60
N GLY A 83 26.51 18.46 17.99
CA GLY A 83 27.46 19.22 17.16
C GLY A 83 27.85 18.59 15.82
N ASP A 84 27.40 17.36 15.55
CA ASP A 84 27.62 16.60 14.32
C ASP A 84 26.40 16.62 13.35
N ASN A 85 25.27 17.21 13.76
CA ASN A 85 23.98 17.13 13.04
C ASN A 85 23.83 18.08 11.84
N LEU A 86 24.88 18.81 11.45
CA LEU A 86 24.80 19.78 10.34
C LEU A 86 25.06 19.17 8.96
N SER A 87 25.27 17.87 8.87
CA SER A 87 25.29 17.17 7.58
C SER A 87 23.86 16.80 7.19
N THR A 88 23.22 17.60 6.33
CA THR A 88 22.00 17.17 5.63
C THR A 88 22.28 15.83 4.96
N ALA A 89 21.64 14.77 5.46
CA ALA A 89 21.77 13.43 4.91
C ALA A 89 21.38 13.46 3.43
N ALA A 90 22.16 12.79 2.59
CA ALA A 90 21.75 12.51 1.23
C ALA A 90 20.42 11.74 1.28
N VAL A 91 19.43 12.22 0.53
CA VAL A 91 18.13 11.55 0.45
C VAL A 91 18.31 10.28 -0.38
N ASP A 92 18.07 9.12 0.22
CA ASP A 92 17.99 7.86 -0.53
C ASP A 92 16.73 7.91 -1.41
N VAL A 93 16.95 8.19 -2.70
CA VAL A 93 15.87 8.22 -3.69
C VAL A 93 15.43 6.78 -3.96
N VAL A 94 14.29 6.37 -3.43
CA VAL A 94 13.66 5.12 -3.81
C VAL A 94 13.17 5.26 -5.26
N PRO A 95 13.70 4.45 -6.21
CA PRO A 95 13.24 4.50 -7.58
C PRO A 95 11.78 4.04 -7.68
N GLU A 96 11.01 4.71 -8.55
CA GLU A 96 9.62 4.38 -8.83
C GLU A 96 9.46 2.89 -9.16
N ALA A 97 8.48 2.23 -8.53
CA ALA A 97 8.23 0.80 -8.71
C ALA A 97 7.96 0.50 -10.19
N GLN A 98 8.88 -0.21 -10.83
CA GLN A 98 8.78 -0.54 -12.26
C GLN A 98 7.53 -1.40 -12.51
N THR A 99 6.67 -0.94 -13.40
CA THR A 99 5.53 -1.72 -13.92
C THR A 99 5.98 -3.12 -14.37
N PRO A 100 5.27 -4.20 -13.98
CA PRO A 100 5.64 -5.55 -14.39
C PRO A 100 5.63 -5.67 -15.92
N PRO A 101 6.57 -6.43 -16.53
CA PRO A 101 6.63 -6.57 -17.97
C PRO A 101 5.33 -7.22 -18.49
N LYS A 102 4.68 -6.52 -19.42
CA LYS A 102 3.52 -7.00 -20.18
C LYS A 102 3.88 -8.34 -20.83
N ALA A 103 3.22 -9.42 -20.40
CA ALA A 103 3.34 -10.73 -21.01
C ALA A 103 3.08 -10.64 -22.52
N ALA A 104 4.06 -11.09 -23.32
CA ALA A 104 3.94 -11.17 -24.76
C ALA A 104 3.03 -12.36 -25.14
N ASP A 105 2.00 -12.08 -25.94
CA ASP A 105 1.12 -13.07 -26.56
C ASP A 105 1.90 -14.09 -27.40
N PRO A 106 1.76 -15.42 -27.19
CA PRO A 106 2.30 -16.41 -28.10
C PRO A 106 1.25 -16.73 -29.16
N ALA A 107 1.21 -15.96 -30.24
CA ALA A 107 0.44 -16.31 -31.43
C ALA A 107 1.36 -16.50 -32.65
N LYS A 108 1.28 -17.72 -33.21
CA LYS A 108 1.75 -18.21 -34.52
C LYS A 108 3.15 -18.83 -34.57
N SER A 109 3.21 -20.17 -34.63
CA SER A 109 3.44 -20.90 -35.89
C SER A 109 3.35 -22.42 -35.70
N ALA A 110 2.49 -23.07 -36.50
CA ALA A 110 2.53 -24.49 -36.82
C ALA A 110 2.95 -24.62 -38.31
N PRO A 111 3.52 -25.76 -38.75
CA PRO A 111 2.65 -26.75 -39.39
C PRO A 111 2.99 -28.25 -39.17
N SER A 112 1.96 -29.06 -39.45
CA SER A 112 1.75 -30.52 -39.60
C SER A 112 2.78 -31.28 -40.49
N LYS A 113 3.00 -32.61 -40.46
CA LYS A 113 2.18 -33.86 -40.35
C LYS A 113 3.09 -35.01 -39.81
N ASP A 114 2.65 -36.14 -39.23
CA ASP A 114 2.01 -37.28 -39.91
C ASP A 114 1.49 -38.38 -38.93
N SER A 115 0.27 -38.85 -39.21
CA SER A 115 -0.25 -40.23 -39.25
C SER A 115 -0.16 -41.24 -38.06
N ALA A 116 -1.36 -41.48 -37.50
CA ALA A 116 -2.05 -42.77 -37.26
C ALA A 116 -1.47 -43.84 -36.29
N HIS A 117 -2.21 -44.24 -35.23
CA HIS A 117 -3.20 -45.35 -35.20
C HIS A 117 -3.67 -45.69 -33.76
N GLY A 118 -4.99 -45.76 -33.53
CA GLY A 118 -5.70 -46.85 -32.82
C GLY A 118 -5.69 -47.00 -31.28
N SER A 119 -6.90 -46.88 -30.68
CA SER A 119 -7.45 -47.52 -29.43
C SER A 119 -6.72 -47.27 -28.09
N ASP A 120 -7.33 -47.14 -26.91
CA ASP A 120 -8.59 -47.65 -26.36
C ASP A 120 -8.97 -46.86 -25.08
N ALA A 121 -10.16 -47.15 -24.55
CA ALA A 121 -10.91 -46.54 -23.45
C ALA A 121 -10.20 -46.28 -22.09
N ALA A 122 -10.68 -45.27 -21.34
CA ALA A 122 -11.19 -45.43 -19.96
C ALA A 122 -11.63 -44.11 -19.28
N ALA A 123 -12.91 -44.08 -18.91
CA ALA A 123 -13.52 -43.61 -17.65
C ALA A 123 -13.10 -42.27 -16.99
N ARG A 124 -14.11 -41.40 -16.87
CA ARG A 124 -14.15 -40.16 -16.07
C ARG A 124 -14.80 -40.44 -14.69
N PRO A 125 -14.18 -40.09 -13.55
CA PRO A 125 -14.91 -40.00 -12.28
C PRO A 125 -15.43 -38.58 -12.03
N LYS A 126 -16.64 -38.52 -11.47
CA LYS A 126 -17.38 -37.31 -11.09
C LYS A 126 -16.98 -36.86 -9.68
N SER A 127 -16.88 -35.54 -9.47
CA SER A 127 -16.64 -34.90 -8.17
C SER A 127 -17.78 -35.20 -7.17
N PRO A 128 -17.49 -35.39 -5.87
CA PRO A 128 -18.50 -35.46 -4.82
C PRO A 128 -18.81 -34.08 -4.20
N GLU A 129 -20.08 -33.92 -3.82
CA GLU A 129 -20.76 -32.75 -3.26
C GLU A 129 -20.54 -32.65 -1.73
N PRO A 130 -20.36 -31.45 -1.13
CA PRO A 130 -20.14 -31.32 0.31
C PRO A 130 -21.46 -31.28 1.10
N THR A 131 -21.61 -32.22 2.04
CA THR A 131 -22.74 -32.33 2.98
C THR A 131 -22.54 -31.43 4.20
N ALA A 132 -23.54 -30.59 4.53
CA ALA A 132 -23.62 -29.83 5.77
C ALA A 132 -24.46 -30.58 6.83
N PRO A 133 -24.05 -30.64 8.11
CA PRO A 133 -24.92 -31.08 9.19
C PRO A 133 -25.55 -29.89 9.95
N ARG A 134 -26.89 -29.91 10.10
CA ARG A 134 -27.66 -29.07 11.03
C ARG A 134 -27.82 -29.80 12.38
N PRO A 135 -27.76 -29.12 13.53
CA PRO A 135 -28.11 -29.72 14.82
C PRO A 135 -29.62 -29.67 15.08
N ALA A 136 -30.20 -30.79 15.53
CA ALA A 136 -31.56 -30.88 16.07
C ALA A 136 -31.49 -31.46 17.49
N GLY A 137 -32.00 -30.70 18.47
CA GLY A 137 -32.05 -31.16 19.86
C GLY A 137 -32.69 -30.14 20.80
N SER A 138 -34.02 -30.01 20.76
CA SER A 138 -34.79 -29.40 21.85
C SER A 138 -35.72 -30.48 22.42
N ARG A 139 -35.45 -30.89 23.67
CA ARG A 139 -36.37 -31.70 24.49
C ARG A 139 -37.17 -30.76 25.37
N ARG A 140 -38.50 -30.84 25.25
CA ARG A 140 -39.49 -30.39 26.24
C ARG A 140 -39.66 -31.43 27.35
N PRO A 141 -40.08 -31.05 28.56
CA PRO A 141 -41.00 -31.84 29.36
C PRO A 141 -42.46 -31.64 28.90
#